data_AF-A0AAE3AT35-F1
#
_entry.id   AF-A0AAE3AT35-F1
#
_cell.length_a   1.000
_cell.length_b   1.000
_cell.length_c   1.000
_cell.angle_alpha   90.00
_cell.angle_beta   90.00
_cell.angle_gamma   90.00
#
_symmetry.space_group_name_H-M   'P 1'
#
loop_
_entity.id
_entity.type
_entity.pdbx_description
1 polymer ?
#
loop_
_entity_poly.entity_id
_entity_poly.type
_entity_poly.pdbx_seq_one_letter_code
_entity_poly.pdbx_strand_id
1 'polypeptide(L)' 'MGRIYVTGDIHAEPDRFNTENFPEQKELTRDDYMIICGDFGLVWAEDKESKREKQLLDWLEDRPYTTLFADGNHGATRC' A
#
# COMPACT_ATOMS: atom_id res chain seq x y z
N MET A 1 -16.15 -4.36 -14.62
CA MET A 1 -15.88 -5.40 -13.61
C MET A 1 -14.49 -5.10 -13.11
N GLY A 2 -14.35 -4.73 -11.83
CA GLY A 2 -13.07 -4.27 -11.27
C GLY A 2 -12.04 -5.39 -11.20
N ARG A 3 -10.77 -5.04 -11.39
CA ARG A 3 -9.61 -5.91 -11.23
C ARG A 3 -9.17 -5.89 -9.75
N ILE A 4 -8.72 -7.03 -9.25
CA ILE A 4 -8.17 -7.17 -7.90
C ILE A 4 -6.75 -7.70 -8.01
N TYR A 5 -5.81 -6.98 -7.38
CA TYR A 5 -4.42 -7.36 -7.22
C TYR A 5 -4.16 -7.60 -5.74
N VAL A 6 -3.31 -8.58 -5.42
CA VAL A 6 -2.99 -8.95 -4.04
C VAL A 6 -1.48 -9.09 -3.89
N THR A 7 -0.94 -8.53 -2.83
CA THR A 7 0.47 -8.65 -2.41
C THR A 7 0.57 -8.64 -0.89
N GLY A 8 1.76 -8.81 -0.33
CA GLY A 8 2.07 -8.59 1.08
C GLY A 8 3.54 -8.18 1.24
N ASP A 9 4.00 -8.07 2.48
CA ASP A 9 5.42 -8.00 2.84
C ASP A 9 6.18 -6.89 2.08
N ILE A 10 5.60 -5.69 2.07
CA ILE A 10 6.22 -4.57 1.35
C ILE A 10 7.31 -3.88 2.18
N HIS A 11 7.29 -4.03 3.52
CA HIS A 11 8.30 -3.47 4.44
C HIS A 11 8.67 -2.00 4.16
N ALA A 12 7.69 -1.14 3.87
CA ALA A 12 7.90 0.26 3.48
C ALA A 12 8.72 0.50 2.19
N GLU A 13 8.75 -0.48 1.28
CA GLU A 13 9.41 -0.43 -0.03
C GLU A 13 8.36 -0.52 -1.16
N PRO A 14 7.77 0.60 -1.58
CA PRO A 14 6.65 0.61 -2.52
C PRO A 14 7.10 0.53 -3.99
N ASP A 15 8.39 0.33 -4.29
CA ASP A 15 8.93 0.36 -5.65
C ASP A 15 8.22 -0.62 -6.59
N ARG A 16 7.72 -1.73 -6.07
CA ARG A 16 6.93 -2.70 -6.84
C ARG A 16 5.63 -2.13 -7.42
N PHE A 17 5.12 -1.04 -6.86
CA PHE A 17 3.93 -0.33 -7.32
C PHE A 17 4.24 0.84 -8.25
N ASN A 18 5.51 1.07 -8.62
CA ASN A 18 5.85 2.07 -9.63
C ASN A 18 5.45 1.60 -11.05
N THR A 19 5.43 2.50 -12.02
CA THR A 19 4.95 2.17 -13.39
C THR A 19 5.91 1.31 -14.20
N GLU A 20 7.15 1.12 -13.74
CA GLU A 20 8.13 0.22 -14.38
C GLU A 20 7.88 -1.22 -13.94
N ASN A 21 7.64 -1.43 -12.64
CA ASN A 21 7.40 -2.75 -12.04
C ASN A 21 5.93 -3.21 -12.14
N PHE A 22 4.99 -2.27 -12.21
CA PHE A 22 3.56 -2.53 -12.36
C PHE A 22 2.93 -1.61 -13.43
N PRO A 23 3.26 -1.82 -14.71
CA PRO A 23 2.76 -0.98 -15.81
C PRO A 23 1.24 -1.04 -16.00
N GLU A 24 0.60 -2.14 -15.62
CA GLU A 24 -0.86 -2.35 -15.69
C GLU A 24 -1.62 -1.30 -14.88
N GLN A 25 -0.99 -0.68 -13.86
CA GLN A 25 -1.61 0.38 -13.08
C GLN A 25 -2.10 1.57 -13.92
N LYS A 26 -1.52 1.77 -15.10
CA LYS A 26 -1.90 2.85 -16.02
C LYS A 26 -3.32 2.70 -16.58
N GLU A 27 -3.88 1.49 -16.51
CA GLU A 27 -5.24 1.19 -16.95
C GLU A 27 -6.24 1.14 -15.78
N LEU A 28 -5.76 1.23 -14.54
CA LEU A 28 -6.60 1.06 -13.36
C LEU A 28 -7.35 2.35 -13.01
N THR A 29 -8.47 2.17 -12.31
CA THR A 29 -9.29 3.24 -11.76
C THR A 29 -9.59 2.96 -10.29
N ARG A 30 -10.28 3.89 -9.63
CA ARG A 30 -10.68 3.73 -8.21
C ARG A 30 -11.63 2.56 -7.98
N ASP A 31 -12.21 1.99 -9.04
CA ASP A 31 -13.02 0.76 -8.97
C ASP A 31 -12.17 -0.52 -8.99
N ASP A 32 -10.84 -0.42 -9.16
CA ASP A 32 -9.87 -1.50 -9.06
C ASP A 32 -9.15 -1.46 -7.71
N TYR A 33 -8.71 -2.63 -7.23
CA TYR A 33 -8.19 -2.78 -5.86
C TYR A 33 -6.80 -3.39 -5.83
N MET A 34 -5.91 -2.78 -5.04
CA MET A 34 -4.65 -3.38 -4.60
C MET A 34 -4.77 -3.74 -3.12
N ILE A 35 -4.76 -5.02 -2.80
CA ILE A 35 -4.85 -5.51 -1.42
C ILE A 35 -3.45 -5.88 -0.93
N ILE A 36 -3.00 -5.24 0.15
CA ILE A 36 -1.73 -5.53 0.82
C ILE A 36 -2.02 -6.35 2.09
N CYS A 37 -1.70 -7.63 2.03
CA CYS A 37 -1.92 -8.63 3.07
C CYS A 37 -0.67 -8.78 3.94
N GLY A 38 -0.57 -7.98 5.00
CA GLY A 38 0.49 -8.08 6.01
C GLY A 38 1.73 -7.26 5.70
N ASP A 39 2.51 -7.01 6.75
CA ASP A 39 3.85 -6.42 6.75
C ASP A 39 3.98 -5.18 5.87
N PHE A 40 3.02 -4.28 6.06
CA PHE A 40 2.90 -3.03 5.32
C PHE A 40 4.09 -2.09 5.59
N GLY A 41 4.58 -2.04 6.84
CA GLY A 41 5.73 -1.25 7.25
C GLY A 41 5.54 0.28 7.20
N LEU A 42 4.39 0.79 6.74
CA LEU A 42 4.08 2.22 6.61
C LEU A 42 3.25 2.80 7.77
N VAL A 43 2.77 1.94 8.67
CA VAL A 43 2.02 2.33 9.88
C VAL A 43 2.69 1.66 11.08
N TRP A 44 3.89 2.15 11.43
CA TRP A 44 4.76 1.54 12.44
C TRP A 44 4.99 2.46 13.65
N ALA A 45 4.96 3.78 13.47
CA ALA A 45 5.13 4.69 14.61
C ALA A 45 3.98 4.57 15.63
N GLU A 46 4.31 4.36 16.92
CA GLU A 46 3.33 4.15 18.00
C GLU A 46 2.53 5.41 18.36
N ASP A 47 3.09 6.60 18.13
CA ASP A 47 2.52 7.88 18.54
C ASP A 47 2.01 8.70 17.35
N LYS A 48 2.85 8.88 16.33
CA LYS A 48 2.53 9.63 15.13
C LYS A 48 3.40 9.18 13.97
N GLU A 49 2.78 9.03 12.81
CA GLU A 49 3.46 8.81 11.54
C GLU A 49 4.68 9.74 11.38
N SER A 50 5.82 9.13 11.11
CA SER A 50 7.00 9.81 10.64
C SER A 50 6.71 10.53 9.32
N LYS A 51 7.53 11.54 9.00
CA LYS A 51 7.42 12.25 7.71
C LYS A 51 7.49 11.29 6.52
N ARG A 52 8.30 10.22 6.63
CA ARG A 52 8.46 9.21 5.59
C ARG A 52 7.19 8.37 5.44
N GLU A 53 6.64 7.87 6.54
CA GLU A 53 5.38 7.10 6.52
C GLU A 53 4.27 7.92 5.86
N LYS A 54 4.10 9.18 6.29
CA LYS A 54 3.11 10.08 5.69
C LYS A 54 3.30 10.26 4.18
N GLN A 55 4.54 10.53 3.73
CA GLN A 55 4.84 10.68 2.30
C GLN A 55 4.52 9.43 1.48
N LEU A 56 4.78 8.25 2.04
CA LEU A 56 4.52 6.97 1.38
C LEU A 56 3.02 6.64 1.37
N LEU A 57 2.28 6.97 2.43
CA LEU A 57 0.83 6.87 2.49
C LEU A 57 0.16 7.81 1.48
N ASP A 58 0.57 9.09 1.44
CA ASP A 58 0.09 10.06 0.45
C ASP A 58 0.38 9.55 -0.99
N TRP A 59 1.57 8.98 -1.22
CA TRP A 59 1.95 8.41 -2.52
C TRP A 59 1.11 7.19 -2.93
N LEU A 60 0.69 6.36 -1.97
CA LEU A 60 -0.20 5.21 -2.19
C LEU A 60 -1.65 5.66 -2.40
N GLU A 61 -2.08 6.71 -1.71
CA GLU A 61 -3.39 7.32 -1.90
C GLU A 61 -3.51 7.93 -3.29
N ASP A 62 -2.44 8.53 -3.81
CA ASP A 62 -2.38 9.12 -5.16
C ASP A 62 -2.40 8.09 -6.31
N ARG A 63 -2.34 6.78 -6.02
CA ARG A 63 -2.45 5.75 -7.06
C ARG A 63 -3.82 5.85 -7.77
N PRO A 64 -3.93 5.45 -9.05
CA PRO A 64 -5.20 5.52 -9.76
C PRO A 64 -6.22 4.48 -9.27
N TYR A 65 -5.79 3.51 -8.45
CA TYR A 65 -6.60 2.45 -7.86
C TYR A 65 -6.86 2.66 -6.36
N THR A 66 -7.74 1.85 -5.79
CA THR A 66 -8.02 1.85 -4.35
C THR A 66 -7.09 0.87 -3.64
N THR A 67 -6.35 1.36 -2.65
CA THR A 67 -5.50 0.51 -1.82
C THR A 67 -6.28 0.03 -0.60
N LEU A 68 -6.30 -1.28 -0.37
CA LEU A 68 -6.81 -1.90 0.85
C LEU A 68 -5.64 -2.59 1.56
N PHE A 69 -5.69 -2.68 2.88
CA PHE A 69 -4.68 -3.43 3.63
C PHE A 69 -5.33 -4.32 4.69
N ALA A 70 -4.71 -5.47 4.92
CA ALA A 70 -4.93 -6.31 6.08
C ALA A 70 -3.64 -6.30 6.91
N ASP A 71 -3.76 -6.08 8.21
CA ASP A 71 -2.60 -5.95 9.08
C ASP A 71 -1.81 -7.26 9.21
N GLY A 72 -0.49 -7.13 9.42
CA GLY A 72 0.46 -8.24 9.52
C GLY A 72 0.94 -8.47 10.95
N ASN A 73 1.75 -9.51 11.14
CA ASN A 73 2.36 -9.77 12.45
C ASN A 73 3.55 -8.83 12.75
N HIS A 74 4.06 -8.12 11.74
CA HIS A 74 4.99 -7.00 11.90
C HIS A 74 4.28 -5.65 11.65
N GLY A 75 3.16 -5.42 12.34
CA GLY A 75 2.49 -4.11 12.46
C GLY A 75 2.59 -3.55 13.88
N ALA A 76 2.63 -2.22 14.01
CA ALA A 76 2.45 -1.54 15.31
C ALA A 76 0.97 -1.40 15.69
N THR A 77 0.06 -1.90 14.85
CA THR A 77 -1.37 -1.91 15.11
C THR A 77 -1.63 -2.89 16.24
N ARG A 78 -1.69 -2.38 17.47
CA ARG A 78 -2.18 -3.16 18.60
C ARG A 78 -3.60 -3.62 18.26
N CYS A 79 -3.81 -4.93 18.22
CA CYS A 79 -5.15 -5.51 18.35
C CYS A 79 -5.87 -4.92 19.57
#